data_AF-A0A177AZ44-F1
#
_entry.id   AF-A0A177AZ44-F1
#
_cell.length_a   1.000
_cell.length_b   1.000
_cell.length_c   1.000
_cell.angle_alpha   90.00
_cell.angle_beta   90.00
_cell.angle_gamma   90.00
#
_symmetry.space_group_name_H-M   'P 1'
#
loop_
_entity.id
_entity.type
_entity.pdbx_description
1 polymer ?
#
loop_
_entity_poly.entity_id
_entity_poly.type
_entity_poly.pdbx_seq_one_letter_code
_entity_poly.pdbx_strand_id
1 'polypeptide(L)'
;MVNDNDSKQSDRKNFFKFSGGPIGLGDPNDKTLIALEKEIYIPRILNDKCNNICTTYIKALDKCVYEKNGILAFFCRKEKADFVKCINECYNNKSIIDECTNKYLKERSQYREDGIPRKRKYVLTNEMFDKLKNVK
;
A
#
# COMPACT_ATOMS: atom_id res chain seq x y z
N MET A 1 30.07 4.61 9.85
CA MET A 1 30.61 3.34 9.30
C MET A 1 29.66 2.24 9.76
N VAL A 2 28.77 1.78 8.87
CA VAL A 2 27.89 0.63 9.15
C VAL A 2 28.70 -0.61 8.78
N ASN A 3 28.82 -1.57 9.70
CA ASN A 3 29.65 -2.76 9.52
C ASN A 3 29.02 -3.72 8.50
N ASP A 4 29.79 -4.11 7.48
CA ASP A 4 29.38 -5.05 6.41
C ASP A 4 29.00 -6.47 6.90
N ASN A 5 29.18 -6.76 8.19
CA ASN A 5 28.76 -8.01 8.83
C ASN A 5 27.26 -8.01 9.21
N ASP A 6 26.66 -6.85 9.44
CA ASP A 6 25.25 -6.75 9.88
C ASP A 6 24.27 -7.06 8.74
N SER A 7 24.58 -6.61 7.51
CA SER A 7 23.80 -6.90 6.30
C SER A 7 23.82 -8.39 5.94
N LYS A 8 25.00 -9.02 5.96
CA LYS A 8 25.15 -10.46 5.68
C LYS A 8 24.45 -11.35 6.72
N GLN A 9 24.29 -10.88 7.95
CA GLN A 9 23.58 -11.61 9.00
C GLN A 9 22.07 -11.40 8.96
N SER A 10 21.57 -10.22 8.55
CA SER A 10 20.15 -10.00 8.28
C SER A 10 19.66 -10.82 7.08
N ASP A 11 20.47 -10.90 6.02
CA ASP A 11 20.10 -11.61 4.79
C ASP A 11 19.98 -13.12 5.01
N ARG A 12 20.90 -13.71 5.81
CA ARG A 12 20.78 -15.13 6.22
C ARG A 12 19.57 -15.39 7.10
N LYS A 13 19.26 -14.49 8.05
CA LYS A 13 18.06 -14.63 8.91
C LYS A 13 16.76 -14.50 8.10
N ASN A 14 16.77 -13.72 7.02
CA ASN A 14 15.61 -13.56 6.13
C ASN A 14 15.43 -14.77 5.21
N PHE A 15 16.50 -15.41 4.73
CA PHE A 15 16.43 -16.59 3.86
C PHE A 15 15.62 -17.74 4.50
N PHE A 16 15.86 -18.04 5.78
CA PHE A 16 15.12 -19.07 6.51
C PHE A 16 13.62 -18.78 6.67
N LYS A 17 13.17 -17.53 6.50
CA LYS A 17 11.74 -17.14 6.64
C LYS A 17 10.90 -17.38 5.39
N PHE A 18 11.56 -17.62 4.25
CA PHE A 18 10.90 -17.93 2.98
C PHE A 18 10.88 -19.43 2.67
N SER A 19 11.51 -20.24 3.52
CA SER A 19 11.59 -21.69 3.40
C SER A 19 10.89 -22.36 4.58
N GLY A 20 10.22 -23.49 4.35
CA GLY A 20 9.55 -24.28 5.40
C GLY A 20 8.03 -24.11 5.41
N GLY A 21 7.37 -24.50 6.49
CA GLY A 21 5.90 -24.55 6.56
C GLY A 21 5.31 -25.70 5.71
N PRO A 22 3.97 -25.78 5.60
CA PRO A 22 3.28 -26.93 4.99
C PRO A 22 3.56 -27.09 3.49
N ILE A 23 3.87 -25.99 2.79
CA ILE A 23 4.10 -25.96 1.34
C ILE A 23 5.45 -25.35 0.94
N GLY A 24 6.37 -25.17 1.90
CA GLY A 24 7.72 -24.65 1.62
C GLY A 24 7.83 -23.13 1.45
N LEU A 25 6.77 -22.35 1.70
CA LEU A 25 6.74 -20.88 1.56
C LEU A 25 6.98 -20.11 2.87
N GLY A 26 7.40 -20.81 3.92
CA GLY A 26 7.59 -20.28 5.28
C GLY A 26 6.42 -20.61 6.21
N ASP A 27 6.60 -20.37 7.50
CA ASP A 27 5.59 -20.66 8.54
C ASP A 27 4.39 -19.70 8.43
N PRO A 28 3.14 -20.21 8.28
CA PRO A 28 1.92 -19.39 8.31
C PRO A 28 1.72 -18.59 9.61
N ASN A 29 2.15 -19.14 10.74
CA ASN A 29 1.92 -18.55 12.06
C ASN A 29 2.96 -17.49 12.46
N ASP A 30 4.03 -17.34 11.67
CA ASP A 30 5.04 -16.30 11.88
C ASP A 30 4.40 -14.91 11.72
N LYS A 31 4.50 -14.09 12.77
CA LYS A 31 4.00 -12.70 12.78
C LYS A 31 5.11 -11.66 12.62
N THR A 32 6.36 -12.09 12.45
CA THR A 32 7.48 -11.16 12.27
C THR A 32 7.41 -10.49 10.90
N LEU A 33 7.81 -9.22 10.86
CA LEU A 33 7.82 -8.41 9.63
C LEU A 33 9.25 -8.19 9.15
N ILE A 34 9.52 -8.47 7.88
CA ILE A 34 10.79 -8.14 7.22
C ILE A 34 10.80 -6.68 6.73
N ALA A 35 11.97 -6.15 6.38
CA ALA A 35 12.11 -4.77 5.87
C ALA A 35 11.21 -4.50 4.66
N LEU A 36 11.20 -5.39 3.67
CA LEU A 36 10.35 -5.28 2.48
C LEU A 36 8.85 -5.16 2.81
N GLU A 37 8.40 -5.83 3.87
CA GLU A 37 7.00 -5.78 4.30
C GLU A 37 6.65 -4.45 4.94
N LYS A 38 7.56 -3.93 5.76
CA LYS A 38 7.43 -2.63 6.42
C LYS A 38 7.54 -1.47 5.43
N GLU A 39 8.41 -1.58 4.44
CA GLU A 39 8.75 -0.49 3.53
C GLU A 39 7.88 -0.46 2.26
N ILE A 40 7.38 -1.62 1.80
CA ILE A 40 6.65 -1.71 0.53
C ILE A 40 5.25 -2.29 0.73
N TYR A 41 5.12 -3.50 1.29
CA TYR A 41 3.83 -4.19 1.27
C TYR A 41 2.75 -3.55 2.14
N ILE A 42 3.09 -3.18 3.39
CA ILE A 42 2.17 -2.53 4.33
C ILE A 42 1.86 -1.10 3.87
N PRO A 43 2.84 -0.25 3.50
CA PRO A 43 2.56 1.08 2.95
C PRO A 43 1.67 1.05 1.73
N ARG A 44 1.79 0.04 0.87
CA ARG A 44 0.87 -0.14 -0.27
C ARG A 44 -0.58 -0.38 0.17
N ILE A 45 -0.82 -1.25 1.15
CA ILE A 45 -2.17 -1.48 1.70
C ILE A 45 -2.72 -0.22 2.36
N LEU A 46 -1.86 0.47 3.13
CA LEU A 46 -2.21 1.70 3.81
C LEU A 46 -2.61 2.79 2.81
N ASN A 47 -1.86 2.93 1.71
CA ASN A 47 -2.19 3.89 0.66
C ASN A 47 -3.57 3.63 0.06
N ASP A 48 -3.87 2.38 -0.29
CA ASP A 48 -5.20 2.00 -0.80
C ASP A 48 -6.30 2.31 0.23
N LYS A 49 -6.06 2.02 1.51
CA LYS A 49 -7.00 2.31 2.61
C LYS A 49 -7.21 3.82 2.78
N CYS A 50 -6.15 4.62 2.79
CA CYS A 50 -6.22 6.07 2.92
C CYS A 50 -6.92 6.72 1.72
N ASN A 51 -6.67 6.24 0.50
CA ASN A 51 -7.40 6.70 -0.68
C ASN A 51 -8.90 6.41 -0.57
N ASN A 52 -9.29 5.22 -0.06
CA ASN A 52 -10.69 4.89 0.19
C ASN A 52 -11.34 5.79 1.25
N ILE A 53 -10.62 6.09 2.35
CA ILE A 53 -11.10 6.98 3.41
C ILE A 53 -11.24 8.42 2.89
N CYS A 54 -10.25 8.91 2.16
CA CYS A 54 -10.20 10.29 1.66
C CYS A 54 -10.92 10.49 0.31
N THR A 55 -11.77 9.53 -0.13
CA THR A 55 -12.49 9.60 -1.42
C THR A 55 -13.30 10.87 -1.61
N THR A 56 -13.87 11.42 -0.54
CA THR A 56 -14.64 12.68 -0.60
C THR A 56 -13.77 13.87 -0.99
N TYR A 57 -12.58 13.98 -0.39
CA TYR A 57 -11.60 15.03 -0.70
C TYR A 57 -11.02 14.87 -2.10
N ILE A 58 -10.77 13.62 -2.54
CA ILE A 58 -10.33 13.32 -3.90
C ILE A 58 -11.38 13.82 -4.91
N LYS A 59 -12.67 13.49 -4.70
CA LYS A 59 -13.76 13.96 -5.57
C LYS A 59 -13.89 15.48 -5.59
N ALA A 60 -13.72 16.14 -4.45
CA ALA A 60 -13.77 17.60 -4.37
C ALA A 60 -12.61 18.25 -5.15
N LEU A 61 -11.40 17.68 -5.02
CA LEU A 61 -10.24 18.09 -5.78
C LEU A 61 -10.46 17.88 -7.28
N ASP A 62 -10.89 16.68 -7.69
CA ASP A 62 -11.19 16.34 -9.09
C ASP A 62 -12.24 17.26 -9.71
N LYS A 63 -13.28 17.62 -8.95
CA LYS A 63 -14.29 18.58 -9.39
C LYS A 63 -13.68 19.95 -9.65
N CYS A 64 -12.84 20.45 -8.74
CA CYS A 64 -12.15 21.73 -8.93
C CYS A 64 -11.21 21.69 -10.15
N VAL A 65 -10.49 20.57 -10.35
CA VAL A 65 -9.62 20.35 -11.51
C VAL A 65 -10.39 20.50 -12.81
N TYR A 66 -11.53 19.82 -12.87
CA TYR A 66 -12.38 19.74 -14.04
C TYR A 66 -12.98 21.10 -14.39
N GLU A 67 -13.52 21.83 -13.41
CA GLU A 67 -14.15 23.14 -13.63
C GLU A 67 -13.17 24.24 -14.06
N LYS A 68 -11.87 24.10 -13.73
CA LYS A 68 -10.84 25.12 -14.01
C LYS A 68 -9.94 24.77 -15.19
N ASN A 69 -10.31 23.78 -16.02
CA ASN A 69 -9.58 23.35 -17.21
C ASN A 69 -8.07 23.15 -16.97
N GLY A 70 -7.68 22.65 -15.79
CA GLY A 70 -6.27 22.35 -15.49
C GLY A 70 -5.35 23.52 -15.12
N ILE A 71 -5.86 24.74 -14.86
CA ILE A 71 -5.05 25.86 -14.29
C ILE A 71 -4.79 25.63 -12.79
N LEU A 72 -4.25 24.45 -12.47
CA LEU A 72 -4.71 23.65 -11.34
C LEU A 72 -4.09 24.00 -9.99
N ALA A 73 -2.83 24.42 -9.99
CA ALA A 73 -2.08 24.56 -8.75
C ALA A 73 -2.42 25.84 -7.96
N PHE A 74 -2.99 26.85 -8.62
CA PHE A 74 -3.27 28.13 -7.97
C PHE A 74 -4.68 28.18 -7.38
N PHE A 75 -5.69 27.75 -8.13
CA PHE A 75 -7.09 27.91 -7.72
C PHE A 75 -7.58 26.80 -6.78
N CYS A 76 -7.11 25.56 -6.93
CA CYS A 76 -7.56 24.42 -6.11
C CYS A 76 -6.68 24.17 -4.88
N ARG A 77 -6.05 25.22 -4.33
CA ARG A 77 -5.12 25.10 -3.19
C ARG A 77 -5.82 24.62 -1.93
N LYS A 78 -7.07 25.04 -1.73
CA LYS A 78 -7.86 24.68 -0.55
C LYS A 78 -8.21 23.20 -0.56
N GLU A 79 -8.80 22.72 -1.64
CA GLU A 79 -9.18 21.32 -1.85
C GLU A 79 -7.94 20.41 -1.78
N LYS A 80 -6.81 20.86 -2.34
CA LYS A 80 -5.53 20.17 -2.21
C LYS A 80 -5.06 20.09 -0.75
N ALA A 81 -5.14 21.20 0.00
CA ALA A 81 -4.73 21.23 1.40
C ALA A 81 -5.60 20.30 2.27
N ASP A 82 -6.91 20.29 2.04
CA ASP A 82 -7.84 19.41 2.74
C ASP A 82 -7.58 17.93 2.43
N PHE A 83 -7.30 17.59 1.16
CA PHE A 83 -6.89 16.25 0.77
C PHE A 83 -5.58 15.83 1.44
N VAL A 84 -4.55 16.67 1.39
CA VAL A 84 -3.26 16.40 2.04
C VAL A 84 -3.42 16.23 3.56
N LYS A 85 -4.28 17.04 4.18
CA LYS A 85 -4.61 16.91 5.61
C LYS A 85 -5.24 15.54 5.92
N CYS A 86 -6.23 15.12 5.14
CA CYS A 86 -6.86 13.81 5.31
C CYS A 86 -5.84 12.66 5.19
N ILE A 87 -4.98 12.71 4.18
CA ILE A 87 -3.93 11.71 3.98
C ILE A 87 -2.96 11.69 5.17
N ASN A 88 -2.48 12.85 5.61
CA ASN A 88 -1.57 12.94 6.76
C ASN A 88 -2.21 12.39 8.04
N GLU A 89 -3.48 12.70 8.31
CA GLU A 89 -4.20 12.14 9.46
C GLU A 89 -4.32 10.61 9.36
N CYS A 90 -4.59 10.09 8.16
CA CYS A 90 -4.68 8.65 7.92
C CYS A 90 -3.34 7.93 8.16
N TYR A 91 -2.23 8.46 7.63
CA TYR A 91 -0.90 7.88 7.78
C TYR A 91 -0.35 7.96 9.22
N ASN A 92 -0.84 8.90 10.03
CA ASN A 92 -0.44 9.03 11.43
C ASN A 92 -1.36 8.26 12.39
N ASN A 93 -2.48 7.73 11.92
CA ASN A 93 -3.42 6.99 12.75
C ASN A 93 -2.94 5.54 12.98
N LYS A 94 -2.43 5.27 14.18
CA LYS A 94 -1.94 3.93 14.59
C LYS A 94 -2.98 2.82 14.37
N SER A 95 -4.25 3.09 14.64
CA SER A 95 -5.31 2.08 14.46
C SER A 95 -5.43 1.64 13.00
N ILE A 96 -5.24 2.55 12.04
CA ILE A 96 -5.32 2.25 10.61
C ILE A 96 -4.07 1.46 10.17
N ILE A 97 -2.89 1.84 10.67
CA ILE A 97 -1.64 1.14 10.40
C ILE A 97 -1.72 -0.30 10.91
N ASP A 98 -2.23 -0.50 12.13
CA ASP A 98 -2.39 -1.83 12.73
C ASP A 98 -3.41 -2.68 11.97
N GLU A 99 -4.53 -2.09 11.53
CA GLU A 99 -5.50 -2.76 10.66
C GLU A 99 -4.85 -3.24 9.35
N CYS A 100 -4.08 -2.37 8.69
CA CYS A 100 -3.40 -2.68 7.44
C CYS A 100 -2.31 -3.76 7.62
N THR A 101 -1.61 -3.71 8.75
CA THR A 101 -0.59 -4.71 9.12
C THR A 101 -1.23 -6.08 9.37
N ASN A 102 -2.33 -6.12 10.13
CA ASN A 102 -3.07 -7.35 10.39
C ASN A 102 -3.67 -7.94 9.11
N LYS A 103 -4.18 -7.08 8.22
CA LYS A 103 -4.65 -7.51 6.89
C LYS A 103 -3.51 -8.14 6.09
N TYR A 104 -2.33 -7.52 6.06
CA TYR A 104 -1.16 -8.07 5.39
C TYR A 104 -0.77 -9.44 5.94
N LEU A 105 -0.65 -9.57 7.27
CA LEU A 105 -0.27 -10.81 7.93
C LEU A 105 -1.28 -11.94 7.64
N LYS A 106 -2.57 -11.62 7.60
CA LYS A 106 -3.62 -12.58 7.24
C LYS A 106 -3.48 -13.05 5.79
N GLU A 107 -3.30 -12.13 4.84
CA GLU A 107 -3.06 -12.48 3.43
C GLU A 107 -1.80 -13.34 3.26
N ARG A 108 -0.74 -13.03 4.03
CA ARG A 108 0.51 -13.79 4.03
C ARG A 108 0.35 -15.19 4.62
N SER A 109 -0.33 -15.34 5.76
CA SER A 109 -0.62 -16.64 6.38
C SER A 109 -1.34 -17.55 5.39
N GLN A 110 -2.39 -17.02 4.77
CA GLN A 110 -3.15 -17.75 3.76
C GLN A 110 -2.29 -18.19 2.58
N TYR A 111 -1.48 -17.27 2.03
CA TYR A 111 -0.57 -17.61 0.94
C TYR A 111 0.46 -18.68 1.33
N ARG A 112 0.92 -18.68 2.58
CA ARG A 112 1.83 -19.70 3.11
C ARG A 112 1.13 -21.03 3.43
N GLU A 113 -0.19 -21.05 3.55
CA GLU A 113 -1.00 -22.26 3.74
C GLU A 113 -1.37 -22.91 2.40
N ASP A 114 -1.90 -22.13 1.45
CA ASP A 114 -2.50 -22.62 0.22
C ASP A 114 -1.67 -22.37 -1.06
N GLY A 115 -0.68 -21.48 -1.00
CA GLY A 115 0.16 -21.09 -2.16
C GLY A 115 -0.55 -20.21 -3.18
N ILE A 116 -1.78 -19.76 -2.90
CA ILE A 116 -2.64 -19.03 -3.84
C ILE A 116 -2.54 -17.52 -3.54
N PRO A 117 -1.90 -16.73 -4.42
CA PRO A 117 -1.73 -15.31 -4.18
C PRO A 117 -3.08 -14.60 -4.17
N ARG A 118 -3.34 -13.84 -3.09
CA ARG A 118 -4.51 -12.98 -3.02
C ARG A 118 -4.33 -11.82 -3.99
N LYS A 119 -5.03 -11.86 -5.13
CA LYS A 119 -5.02 -10.79 -6.13
C LYS A 119 -5.51 -9.51 -5.47
N ARG A 120 -4.58 -8.59 -5.17
CA ARG A 120 -4.94 -7.20 -4.92
C ARG A 120 -5.25 -6.59 -6.28
N LYS A 121 -6.52 -6.22 -6.49
CA LYS A 121 -6.90 -5.47 -7.69
C LYS A 121 -6.11 -4.17 -7.66
N TYR A 122 -5.23 -3.95 -8.64
CA TYR A 122 -4.79 -2.60 -8.93
C TYR A 122 -6.05 -1.82 -9.31
N VAL A 123 -6.35 -0.73 -8.60
CA VAL A 123 -7.35 0.23 -9.07
C VAL A 123 -6.71 0.99 -10.22
N LEU A 124 -6.56 0.32 -11.36
CA LEU A 124 -6.71 1.00 -12.62
C LEU A 124 -8.20 1.34 -12.65
N THR A 125 -8.53 2.61 -12.46
CA THR A 125 -9.93 3.02 -12.62
C THR A 125 -10.40 2.54 -13.99
N ASN A 126 -11.67 2.16 -14.13
CA ASN A 126 -12.20 1.77 -15.44
C ASN A 126 -11.92 2.87 -16.48
N GLU A 127 -11.93 4.13 -16.04
CA GLU A 127 -11.53 5.31 -16.81
C GLU A 127 -10.07 5.28 -17.31
N MET A 128 -9.11 4.76 -16.53
CA MET A 128 -7.71 4.60 -16.98
C MET A 128 -7.57 3.50 -18.03
N PHE A 129 -8.30 2.38 -17.87
CA PHE A 129 -8.35 1.34 -18.89
C PHE A 129 -9.04 1.80 -20.17
N ASP A 130 -10.12 2.58 -20.05
CA ASP A 130 -10.85 3.13 -21.18
C ASP A 130 -10.02 4.19 -21.92
N LYS A 131 -9.25 5.00 -21.20
CA LYS A 131 -8.26 5.90 -21.81
C LYS A 131 -7.18 5.14 -22.58
N LEU A 132 -6.65 4.03 -22.04
CA LEU A 132 -5.64 3.21 -22.71
C LEU A 132 -6.18 2.50 -23.96
N LYS A 133 -7.46 2.14 -24.00
CA LYS A 133 -8.11 1.56 -25.20
C LYS A 133 -8.38 2.58 -26.30
N ASN A 134 -8.46 3.86 -25.95
CA ASN A 134 -8.77 4.97 -26.86
C ASN A 134 -7.52 5.74 -27.32
N VAL A 135 -6.32 5.34 -26.90
CA VAL A 135 -5.07 5.77 -27.55
C VAL A 135 -4.90 4.95 -28.82
N LYS A 136 -5.41 5.49 -29.93
CA LYS A 136 -5.00 5.16 -31.29
C LYS A 136 -4.31 6.37 -31.90
#